data_AF-A0A9D8MRQ5-F1
#
_entry.id   AF-A0A9D8MRQ5-F1
#
_cell.length_a   1.000
_cell.length_b   1.000
_cell.length_c   1.000
_cell.angle_alpha   90.00
_cell.angle_beta   90.00
_cell.angle_gamma   90.00
#
_symmetry.space_group_name_H-M   'P 1'
#
loop_
_entity.id
_entity.type
_entity.pdbx_description
1 polymer ?
#
loop_
_entity_poly.entity_id
_entity_poly.type
_entity_poly.pdbx_seq_one_letter_code
_entity_poly.pdbx_strand_id
1 'polypeptide(L)'
;RPIAANDSVITDWQADGIGVVVHEISHAIGLPDLYDTNYKAFGMDFWSIMDYGMYTRQSKYPVGYTAYEREFMGWQQTETITEPTTLRLSCFHQGGKGYKIVNEANSNEYYILDNRQALGWDWGVCSNRGHGMLVMHVDYNKSSWTSNNVNTTYNHQRFTIIPANNSLIGSNNAKTGAQWKESLLGNPFPGITENHALTDETVPASTVYAGEFMHKPLMDIQETEDGIVTLKVMPLGTLEAPADTWFEDVKPGSTLVVWEPVENAELYNLQLWSEGELVFHQDSIAQTSFRLSDLPTDVNYTFAVQAISDSYLNSEWTESESFRADPDVISEITESMELVRIYEMNGRLVCECFADELYRLSLQRGIYIVRYYDGRTKKVMI
;
A
#
# COMPACT_ATOMS: atom_id res chain seq x y z
N ARG A 1 24.63 12.82 42.99
CA ARG A 1 24.78 14.13 43.68
C ARG A 1 25.39 15.08 42.67
N PRO A 2 24.86 16.31 42.46
CA PRO A 2 25.47 17.24 41.53
C PRO A 2 26.85 17.68 42.06
N ILE A 3 27.84 17.73 41.17
CA ILE A 3 29.09 18.45 41.42
C ILE A 3 28.75 19.93 41.22
N ALA A 4 28.65 20.68 42.31
CA ALA A 4 28.51 22.13 42.24
C ALA A 4 29.87 22.73 41.85
N ALA A 5 29.95 23.29 40.65
CA ALA A 5 31.00 24.25 40.32
C ALA A 5 30.46 25.65 40.69
N ASN A 6 31.02 26.20 41.78
CA ASN A 6 31.04 27.61 42.21
C ASN A 6 29.82 28.51 41.85
N ASP A 7 29.03 28.84 42.88
CA ASP A 7 28.29 30.09 43.12
C ASP A 7 27.34 30.68 42.07
N SER A 8 27.05 29.99 40.97
CA SER A 8 25.85 30.24 40.16
C SER A 8 24.83 29.13 40.41
N VAL A 9 23.78 29.43 41.19
CA VAL A 9 22.64 28.52 41.36
C VAL A 9 21.94 28.41 40.00
N ILE A 10 22.19 27.33 39.28
CA ILE A 10 21.41 26.98 38.09
C ILE A 10 20.00 26.62 38.60
N THR A 11 19.01 27.49 38.34
CA THR A 11 17.62 27.34 38.82
C THR A 11 16.71 26.63 37.83
N ASP A 12 17.19 26.33 36.62
CA ASP A 12 16.39 25.75 35.54
C ASP A 12 16.96 24.39 35.10
N TRP A 13 17.01 23.44 36.04
CA TRP A 13 17.36 22.05 35.74
C TRP A 13 16.10 21.29 35.31
N GLN A 14 16.04 20.94 34.02
CA GLN A 14 15.14 19.89 33.55
C GLN A 14 15.96 18.62 33.31
N ALA A 15 15.54 17.50 33.90
CA ALA A 15 16.09 16.20 33.54
C ALA A 15 15.81 15.94 32.06
N ASP A 16 16.85 15.58 31.30
CA ASP A 16 16.69 15.17 29.91
C ASP A 16 15.84 13.89 29.84
N GLY A 17 15.24 13.64 28.68
CA GLY A 17 14.53 12.39 28.43
C GLY A 17 15.48 11.19 28.27
N ILE A 18 14.90 10.01 28.06
CA ILE A 18 15.66 8.76 27.95
C ILE A 18 16.51 8.64 26.67
N GLY A 19 16.27 9.48 25.66
CA GLY A 19 16.86 9.37 24.33
C GLY A 19 18.39 9.34 24.33
N VAL A 20 19.03 10.26 25.04
CA VAL A 20 20.50 10.28 25.18
C VAL A 20 21.01 9.00 25.84
N VAL A 21 20.34 8.52 26.89
CA VAL A 21 20.72 7.25 27.54
C VAL A 21 20.60 6.08 26.57
N VAL A 22 19.55 6.03 25.75
CA VAL A 22 19.38 4.97 24.75
C VAL A 22 20.46 5.06 23.67
N HIS A 23 20.82 6.26 23.21
CA HIS A 23 21.94 6.48 22.27
C HIS A 23 23.28 5.96 22.83
N GLU A 24 23.63 6.32 24.06
CA GLU A 24 24.89 5.87 24.68
C GLU A 24 24.91 4.36 24.97
N ILE A 25 23.77 3.78 25.36
CA ILE A 25 23.65 2.33 25.51
C ILE A 25 23.79 1.64 24.15
N SER A 26 23.30 2.26 23.06
CA SER A 26 23.44 1.72 21.70
C SER A 26 24.90 1.58 21.28
N HIS A 27 25.77 2.53 21.66
CA HIS A 27 27.21 2.37 21.51
C HIS A 27 27.76 1.20 22.31
N ALA A 28 27.33 1.04 23.56
CA ALA A 28 27.78 -0.06 24.42
C ALA A 28 27.40 -1.45 23.86
N ILE A 29 26.34 -1.52 23.04
CA ILE A 29 25.91 -2.73 22.34
C ILE A 29 26.36 -2.80 20.87
N GLY A 30 27.18 -1.84 20.42
CA GLY A 30 27.99 -1.96 19.20
C GLY A 30 27.60 -1.05 18.03
N LEU A 31 26.55 -0.24 18.13
CA LEU A 31 26.17 0.69 17.07
C LEU A 31 27.12 1.91 17.03
N PRO A 32 27.60 2.33 15.85
CA PRO A 32 28.32 3.60 15.71
C PRO A 32 27.34 4.78 15.63
N ASP A 33 27.89 5.99 15.72
CA ASP A 33 27.22 7.20 15.30
C ASP A 33 26.90 7.14 13.81
N LEU A 34 25.64 7.47 13.49
CA LEU A 34 25.13 7.59 12.13
C LEU A 34 24.98 9.05 11.69
N TYR A 35 25.29 10.02 12.55
CA TYR A 35 25.51 11.40 12.12
C TYR A 35 26.93 11.62 11.58
N ASP A 36 27.14 12.74 10.89
CA ASP A 36 28.49 13.22 10.59
C ASP A 36 29.09 13.91 11.81
N THR A 37 30.11 13.31 12.43
CA THR A 37 30.82 13.89 13.58
C THR A 37 31.61 15.17 13.22
N ASN A 38 31.74 15.50 11.93
CA ASN A 38 32.23 16.79 11.42
C ASN A 38 31.13 17.80 11.10
N TYR A 39 29.84 17.45 11.29
CA TYR A 39 28.66 18.30 11.14
C TYR A 39 28.47 18.91 9.74
N LYS A 40 28.69 18.14 8.68
CA LYS A 40 28.46 18.57 7.28
C LYS A 40 27.44 17.71 6.55
N ALA A 41 27.53 16.39 6.70
CA ALA A 41 26.67 15.43 6.03
C ALA A 41 25.29 15.34 6.70
N PHE A 42 24.34 14.74 5.98
CA PHE A 42 22.97 14.53 6.46
C PHE A 42 22.91 13.44 7.53
N GLY A 43 23.68 12.36 7.36
CA GLY A 43 23.65 11.20 8.25
C GLY A 43 22.31 10.48 8.14
N MET A 44 21.62 10.36 9.27
CA MET A 44 20.26 9.83 9.35
C MET A 44 19.26 10.84 9.92
N ASP A 45 19.72 11.97 10.43
CA ASP A 45 18.89 13.01 11.04
C ASP A 45 17.91 12.38 12.07
N PHE A 46 16.64 12.78 12.08
CA PHE A 46 15.64 12.22 12.98
C PHE A 46 15.28 10.74 12.74
N TRP A 47 15.77 10.09 11.68
CA TRP A 47 15.36 8.74 11.30
C TRP A 47 16.05 7.62 12.09
N SER A 48 17.12 7.94 12.83
CA SER A 48 17.86 6.98 13.67
C SER A 48 18.12 7.55 15.07
N ILE A 49 18.15 6.65 16.06
CA ILE A 49 18.53 6.99 17.43
C ILE A 49 20.03 7.25 17.58
N MET A 50 20.84 6.79 16.62
CA MET A 50 22.27 7.05 16.50
C MET A 50 22.59 8.37 15.79
N ASP A 51 21.59 9.24 15.67
CA ASP A 51 21.65 10.60 15.14
C ASP A 51 20.60 11.45 15.90
N TYR A 52 19.95 12.42 15.25
CA TYR A 52 19.03 13.38 15.84
C TYR A 52 17.74 12.76 16.39
N GLY A 53 17.43 11.52 16.03
CA GLY A 53 16.23 10.80 16.48
C GLY A 53 16.15 10.62 17.99
N MET A 54 17.30 10.65 18.71
CA MET A 54 17.33 10.62 20.17
C MET A 54 16.65 11.84 20.82
N TYR A 55 16.63 12.99 20.15
CA TYR A 55 16.06 14.24 20.67
C TYR A 55 14.54 14.35 20.46
N THR A 56 13.93 13.35 19.82
CA THR A 56 12.50 13.34 19.54
C THR A 56 11.70 13.52 20.82
N ARG A 57 10.77 14.49 20.79
CA ARG A 57 9.88 14.84 21.91
C ARG A 57 10.64 15.17 23.20
N GLN A 58 11.63 16.06 23.10
CA GLN A 58 12.48 16.46 24.24
C GLN A 58 13.20 15.24 24.84
N SER A 59 13.67 14.36 23.96
CA SER A 59 14.31 13.09 24.29
C SER A 59 13.47 12.10 25.10
N LYS A 60 12.20 12.39 25.41
CA LYS A 60 11.34 11.51 26.24
C LYS A 60 10.79 10.32 25.46
N TYR A 61 10.72 10.47 24.14
CA TYR A 61 10.17 9.48 23.24
C TYR A 61 11.05 9.43 21.99
N PRO A 62 12.26 8.85 22.10
CA PRO A 62 13.18 8.78 20.99
C PRO A 62 12.62 7.87 19.90
N VAL A 63 13.15 8.04 18.70
CA VAL A 63 12.75 7.26 17.53
C VAL A 63 13.06 5.77 17.70
N GLY A 64 12.27 4.88 17.07
CA GLY A 64 12.60 3.46 17.05
C GLY A 64 13.86 3.17 16.24
N TYR A 65 14.56 2.09 16.59
CA TYR A 65 15.66 1.57 15.76
C TYR A 65 15.14 1.21 14.37
N THR A 66 15.88 1.58 13.34
CA THR A 66 15.70 1.18 11.93
C THR A 66 15.85 -0.33 11.74
N ALA A 67 15.35 -0.86 10.62
CA ALA A 67 15.57 -2.26 10.27
C ALA A 67 17.05 -2.65 10.20
N TYR A 68 17.92 -1.75 9.76
CA TYR A 68 19.37 -1.95 9.78
C TYR A 68 19.88 -2.14 11.21
N GLU A 69 19.56 -1.23 12.13
CA GLU A 69 20.04 -1.28 13.50
C GLU A 69 19.53 -2.55 14.22
N ARG A 70 18.26 -2.93 14.00
CA ARG A 70 17.69 -4.18 14.52
C ARG A 70 18.40 -5.41 13.98
N GLU A 71 18.78 -5.42 12.70
CA GLU A 71 19.57 -6.50 12.09
C GLU A 71 20.99 -6.55 12.64
N PHE A 72 21.65 -5.40 12.72
CA PHE A 72 23.02 -5.28 13.22
C PHE A 72 23.17 -5.81 14.65
N MET A 73 22.16 -5.55 15.50
CA MET A 73 22.10 -6.07 16.87
C MET A 73 21.61 -7.52 16.97
N GLY A 74 21.19 -8.12 15.85
CA GLY A 74 20.67 -9.49 15.81
C GLY A 74 19.24 -9.65 16.35
N TRP A 75 18.49 -8.55 16.51
CA TRP A 75 17.14 -8.57 17.07
C TRP A 75 16.06 -8.93 16.05
N GLN A 76 16.25 -8.52 14.78
CA GLN A 76 15.36 -8.87 13.68
C GLN A 76 16.16 -8.92 12.38
N GLN A 77 16.17 -10.08 11.71
CA GLN A 77 16.83 -10.23 10.41
C GLN A 77 16.04 -9.50 9.31
N THR A 78 16.76 -8.90 8.35
CA THR A 78 16.14 -8.45 7.11
C THR A 78 15.95 -9.62 6.15
N GLU A 79 14.96 -9.51 5.26
CA GLU A 79 14.82 -10.45 4.16
C GLU A 79 15.55 -9.93 2.92
N THR A 80 16.47 -10.72 2.37
CA THR A 80 17.18 -10.33 1.14
C THR A 80 16.37 -10.72 -0.08
N ILE A 81 16.05 -9.75 -0.93
CA ILE A 81 15.34 -9.98 -2.18
C ILE A 81 16.35 -10.22 -3.29
N THR A 82 16.17 -11.34 -3.99
CA THR A 82 17.10 -11.82 -5.04
C THR A 82 16.44 -11.97 -6.39
N GLU A 83 15.11 -12.06 -6.44
CA GLU A 83 14.32 -12.28 -7.65
C GLU A 83 13.18 -11.24 -7.74
N PRO A 84 12.63 -11.01 -8.95
CA PRO A 84 11.44 -10.18 -9.15
C PRO A 84 10.29 -10.58 -8.23
N THR A 85 9.67 -9.60 -7.57
CA THR A 85 8.56 -9.89 -6.64
C THR A 85 7.76 -8.64 -6.28
N THR A 86 6.58 -8.84 -5.67
CA THR A 86 5.78 -7.79 -5.04
C THR A 86 5.95 -7.88 -3.53
N LEU A 87 6.38 -6.79 -2.90
CA LEU A 87 6.51 -6.72 -1.46
C LEU A 87 5.32 -6.00 -0.82
N ARG A 88 4.95 -6.45 0.37
CA ARG A 88 4.02 -5.77 1.29
C ARG A 88 4.73 -5.52 2.61
N LEU A 89 5.00 -4.26 2.92
CA LEU A 89 5.77 -3.80 4.06
C LEU A 89 4.82 -3.19 5.09
N SER A 90 4.51 -3.93 6.15
CA SER A 90 3.96 -3.33 7.38
C SER A 90 5.08 -2.63 8.16
N CYS A 91 4.73 -1.65 8.99
CA CYS A 91 5.73 -1.07 9.90
C CYS A 91 6.09 -2.05 11.03
N PHE A 92 7.22 -1.82 11.70
CA PHE A 92 7.68 -2.66 12.80
C PHE A 92 6.62 -2.87 13.91
N HIS A 93 5.87 -1.81 14.27
CA HIS A 93 4.85 -1.86 15.32
C HIS A 93 3.62 -2.71 14.95
N GLN A 94 3.45 -3.04 13.66
CA GLN A 94 2.43 -3.95 13.15
C GLN A 94 3.01 -5.33 12.80
N GLY A 95 4.21 -5.66 13.28
CA GLY A 95 4.87 -6.94 13.02
C GLY A 95 5.68 -7.00 11.72
N GLY A 96 5.89 -5.85 11.07
CA GLY A 96 6.71 -5.74 9.88
C GLY A 96 8.21 -5.96 10.12
N LYS A 97 8.94 -6.09 9.02
CA LYS A 97 10.39 -6.28 8.97
C LYS A 97 10.98 -5.45 7.82
N GLY A 98 12.29 -5.29 7.81
CA GLY A 98 12.99 -4.67 6.69
C GLY A 98 13.39 -5.66 5.60
N TYR A 99 13.58 -5.15 4.40
CA TYR A 99 14.01 -5.91 3.23
C TYR A 99 15.34 -5.35 2.70
N LYS A 100 16.21 -6.21 2.18
CA LYS A 100 17.56 -5.87 1.74
C LYS A 100 17.72 -6.13 0.25
N ILE A 101 18.22 -5.12 -0.47
CA ILE A 101 18.54 -5.19 -1.90
C ILE A 101 20.06 -5.04 -2.04
N VAL A 102 20.75 -6.12 -2.42
CA VAL A 102 22.21 -6.16 -2.45
C VAL A 102 22.77 -5.70 -3.80
N ASN A 103 23.75 -4.80 -3.77
CA ASN A 103 24.53 -4.41 -4.93
C ASN A 103 25.42 -5.57 -5.39
N GLU A 104 25.33 -5.94 -6.67
CA GLU A 104 26.10 -7.05 -7.23
C GLU A 104 27.59 -6.72 -7.41
N ALA A 105 27.93 -5.43 -7.56
CA ALA A 105 29.32 -4.99 -7.67
C ALA A 105 30.05 -5.03 -6.32
N ASN A 106 29.32 -4.94 -5.20
CA ASN A 106 29.88 -5.01 -3.84
C ASN A 106 28.80 -5.43 -2.84
N SER A 107 28.90 -6.64 -2.29
CA SER A 107 27.90 -7.16 -1.34
C SER A 107 27.87 -6.44 0.02
N ASN A 108 28.88 -5.62 0.33
CA ASN A 108 28.86 -4.74 1.50
C ASN A 108 28.11 -3.43 1.24
N GLU A 109 27.68 -3.21 0.00
CA GLU A 109 26.85 -2.09 -0.39
C GLU A 109 25.44 -2.58 -0.74
N TYR A 110 24.42 -1.97 -0.15
CA TYR A 110 23.04 -2.43 -0.30
C TYR A 110 22.05 -1.36 0.14
N TYR A 111 20.79 -1.55 -0.25
CA TYR A 111 19.68 -0.80 0.30
C TYR A 111 18.92 -1.62 1.35
N ILE A 112 18.38 -0.94 2.36
CA ILE A 112 17.37 -1.49 3.26
C ILE A 112 16.08 -0.69 3.10
N LEU A 113 14.99 -1.40 2.87
CA LEU A 113 13.63 -0.88 2.83
C LEU A 113 13.00 -1.06 4.22
N ASP A 114 12.54 0.03 4.83
CA ASP A 114 11.93 0.02 6.17
C ASP A 114 10.71 0.93 6.19
N ASN A 115 9.52 0.37 6.40
CA ASN A 115 8.29 1.15 6.51
C ASN A 115 8.14 1.76 7.91
N ARG A 116 8.06 3.08 7.96
CA ARG A 116 8.01 3.89 9.18
C ARG A 116 6.68 4.62 9.23
N GLN A 117 5.87 4.29 10.23
CA GLN A 117 4.52 4.83 10.41
C GLN A 117 4.41 5.59 11.73
N ALA A 118 3.38 6.44 11.85
CA ALA A 118 3.09 7.19 13.08
C ALA A 118 2.50 6.27 14.18
N LEU A 119 3.22 5.22 14.55
CA LEU A 119 2.85 4.21 15.53
C LEU A 119 4.03 3.90 16.44
N GLY A 120 3.72 3.56 17.70
CA GLY A 120 4.72 3.26 18.73
C GLY A 120 5.85 4.29 18.75
N TRP A 121 7.11 3.85 18.89
CA TRP A 121 8.29 4.71 19.04
C TRP A 121 8.51 5.71 17.90
N ASP A 122 7.94 5.45 16.73
CA ASP A 122 8.05 6.32 15.56
C ASP A 122 6.99 7.41 15.50
N TRP A 123 5.94 7.34 16.32
CA TRP A 123 4.87 8.34 16.34
C TRP A 123 5.38 9.77 16.44
N GLY A 124 6.39 10.02 17.29
CA GLY A 124 6.95 11.36 17.48
C GLY A 124 7.57 11.97 16.22
N VAL A 125 8.31 11.17 15.45
CA VAL A 125 8.96 11.57 14.19
C VAL A 125 7.90 11.57 13.09
N CYS A 126 7.23 10.45 12.86
CA CYS A 126 6.38 10.24 11.70
C CYS A 126 5.13 11.14 11.68
N SER A 127 4.55 11.52 12.84
CA SER A 127 3.45 12.48 12.87
C SER A 127 3.85 13.91 12.47
N ASN A 128 5.14 14.24 12.41
CA ASN A 128 5.60 15.62 12.17
C ASN A 128 6.63 15.76 11.05
N ARG A 129 7.24 14.66 10.60
CA ARG A 129 8.40 14.64 9.70
C ARG A 129 8.25 13.64 8.56
N GLY A 130 7.08 13.00 8.40
CA GLY A 130 6.78 12.12 7.27
C GLY A 130 6.69 10.65 7.68
N HIS A 131 5.88 9.89 6.95
CA HIS A 131 5.73 8.45 7.08
C HIS A 131 5.76 7.80 5.70
N GLY A 132 5.96 6.50 5.67
CA GLY A 132 6.14 5.70 4.46
C GLY A 132 7.41 4.87 4.54
N MET A 133 7.87 4.39 3.40
CA MET A 133 9.07 3.57 3.28
C MET A 133 10.33 4.44 3.17
N LEU A 134 11.28 4.24 4.08
CA LEU A 134 12.63 4.73 3.91
C LEU A 134 13.43 3.76 3.03
N VAL A 135 14.21 4.30 2.09
CA VAL A 135 15.27 3.57 1.41
C VAL A 135 16.59 4.00 2.02
N MET A 136 17.19 3.13 2.82
CA MET A 136 18.49 3.38 3.46
C MET A 136 19.61 2.82 2.60
N HIS A 137 20.56 3.66 2.17
CA HIS A 137 21.78 3.26 1.49
C HIS A 137 22.90 2.98 2.51
N VAL A 138 23.44 1.77 2.42
CA VAL A 138 24.52 1.28 3.28
C VAL A 138 25.71 0.90 2.39
N ASP A 139 26.89 1.44 2.69
CA ASP A 139 28.21 1.04 2.14
C ASP A 139 29.12 0.65 3.31
N TYR A 140 28.91 -0.58 3.79
CA TYR A 140 29.52 -1.08 5.01
C TYR A 140 31.04 -1.14 4.89
N ASN A 141 31.71 -0.50 5.84
CA ASN A 141 33.15 -0.59 6.00
C ASN A 141 33.49 -0.83 7.46
N LYS A 142 34.06 -2.00 7.75
CA LYS A 142 34.42 -2.38 9.13
C LYS A 142 35.21 -1.31 9.87
N SER A 143 36.22 -0.71 9.23
CA SER A 143 37.04 0.33 9.87
C SER A 143 36.19 1.55 10.22
N SER A 144 35.37 2.03 9.28
CA SER A 144 34.52 3.20 9.50
C SER A 144 33.50 3.01 10.63
N TRP A 145 32.96 1.81 10.76
CA TRP A 145 32.07 1.46 11.86
C TRP A 145 32.82 1.38 13.19
N THR A 146 33.96 0.68 13.23
CA THR A 146 34.73 0.53 14.48
C THR A 146 35.40 1.81 14.96
N SER A 147 35.68 2.75 14.06
CA SER A 147 36.30 4.04 14.37
C SER A 147 35.30 5.19 14.46
N ASN A 148 34.00 4.87 14.44
CA ASN A 148 32.91 5.83 14.64
C ASN A 148 32.94 7.02 13.67
N ASN A 149 33.23 6.74 12.40
CA ASN A 149 33.38 7.76 11.37
C ASN A 149 32.58 7.44 10.09
N VAL A 150 31.45 6.75 10.25
CA VAL A 150 30.57 6.24 9.19
C VAL A 150 30.23 7.30 8.14
N ASN A 151 29.75 8.47 8.58
CA ASN A 151 29.28 9.54 7.68
C ASN A 151 30.19 10.79 7.67
N THR A 152 31.47 10.62 8.01
CA THR A 152 32.41 11.75 8.15
C THR A 152 32.91 12.34 6.84
N THR A 153 32.60 11.69 5.71
CA THR A 153 32.95 12.17 4.36
C THR A 153 31.68 12.64 3.67
N TYR A 154 31.54 13.96 3.49
CA TYR A 154 30.32 14.60 2.98
C TYR A 154 29.80 13.99 1.65
N ASN A 155 30.68 13.73 0.68
CA ASN A 155 30.34 13.14 -0.61
C ASN A 155 30.38 11.61 -0.63
N HIS A 156 30.58 10.97 0.52
CA HIS A 156 30.64 9.50 0.67
C HIS A 156 30.04 9.12 2.03
N GLN A 157 28.76 9.41 2.21
CA GLN A 157 27.99 8.98 3.38
C GLN A 157 27.76 7.47 3.28
N ARG A 158 28.37 6.70 4.19
CA ARG A 158 28.31 5.24 4.17
C ARG A 158 26.99 4.69 4.72
N PHE A 159 26.23 5.51 5.42
CA PHE A 159 24.93 5.13 5.96
C PHE A 159 24.00 6.34 5.92
N THR A 160 23.15 6.43 4.91
CA THR A 160 22.18 7.53 4.81
C THR A 160 20.93 7.05 4.10
N ILE A 161 19.94 7.92 3.93
CA ILE A 161 18.77 7.61 3.12
C ILE A 161 18.98 8.07 1.67
N ILE A 162 18.29 7.43 0.74
CA ILE A 162 17.96 8.02 -0.56
C ILE A 162 16.58 8.67 -0.37
N PRO A 163 16.49 10.01 -0.25
CA PRO A 163 15.24 10.67 0.10
C PRO A 163 14.34 10.82 -1.13
N ALA A 164 13.04 10.51 -1.02
CA ALA A 164 12.07 10.59 -2.12
C ALA A 164 12.00 11.95 -2.82
N ASN A 165 12.19 13.05 -2.08
CA ASN A 165 12.27 14.41 -2.59
C ASN A 165 13.64 14.81 -3.17
N ASN A 166 14.60 13.89 -3.26
CA ASN A 166 15.98 14.14 -3.69
C ASN A 166 16.69 15.25 -2.89
N SER A 167 16.33 15.43 -1.60
CA SER A 167 16.87 16.49 -0.73
C SER A 167 17.50 15.92 0.55
N LEU A 168 18.82 16.13 0.68
CA LEU A 168 19.59 15.87 1.90
C LEU A 168 19.77 17.16 2.73
N ILE A 169 18.68 17.91 2.90
CA ILE A 169 18.64 19.05 3.83
C ILE A 169 18.24 18.54 5.22
N GLY A 170 19.15 18.65 6.18
CA GLY A 170 19.01 18.17 7.54
C GLY A 170 19.52 19.16 8.59
N SER A 171 19.76 18.66 9.80
CA SER A 171 20.18 19.42 10.99
C SER A 171 21.41 20.33 10.75
N ASN A 172 22.35 19.90 9.90
CA ASN A 172 23.62 20.59 9.68
C ASN A 172 23.58 21.70 8.60
N ASN A 173 22.59 21.68 7.70
CA ASN A 173 22.57 22.58 6.53
C ASN A 173 21.22 23.30 6.30
N ALA A 174 20.17 22.98 7.07
CA ALA A 174 18.91 23.70 7.01
C ALA A 174 19.06 25.15 7.52
N LYS A 175 18.49 26.11 6.78
CA LYS A 175 18.53 27.54 7.14
C LYS A 175 17.47 27.92 8.16
N THR A 176 16.36 27.17 8.20
CA THR A 176 15.23 27.41 9.11
C THR A 176 14.63 26.09 9.55
N GLY A 177 13.95 26.08 10.70
CA GLY A 177 13.23 24.89 11.17
C GLY A 177 12.10 24.47 10.22
N ALA A 178 11.49 25.40 9.48
CA ALA A 178 10.48 25.07 8.47
C ALA A 178 11.09 24.32 7.28
N GLN A 179 12.23 24.79 6.77
CA GLN A 179 12.95 24.11 5.68
C GLN A 179 13.40 22.70 6.09
N TRP A 180 13.90 22.57 7.32
CA TRP A 180 14.30 21.27 7.86
C TRP A 180 13.11 20.31 7.91
N LYS A 181 11.98 20.76 8.48
CA LYS A 181 10.75 19.96 8.58
C LYS A 181 10.25 19.54 7.19
N GLU A 182 10.21 20.46 6.24
CA GLU A 182 9.76 20.20 4.87
C GLU A 182 10.64 19.17 4.16
N SER A 183 11.96 19.29 4.31
CA SER A 183 12.91 18.32 3.77
C SER A 183 12.64 16.92 4.31
N LEU A 184 12.46 16.80 5.63
CA LEU A 184 12.19 15.50 6.26
C LEU A 184 10.84 14.92 5.80
N LEU A 185 9.79 15.74 5.71
CA LEU A 185 8.46 15.30 5.28
C LEU A 185 8.49 14.56 3.94
N GLY A 186 9.33 15.02 3.01
CA GLY A 186 9.51 14.38 1.69
C GLY A 186 10.59 13.31 1.63
N ASN A 187 11.11 12.80 2.74
CA ASN A 187 12.11 11.72 2.72
C ASN A 187 11.53 10.33 2.40
N PRO A 188 10.40 9.90 3.00
CA PRO A 188 9.85 8.56 2.75
C PRO A 188 9.13 8.45 1.40
N PHE A 189 9.10 7.23 0.84
CA PHE A 189 8.34 6.86 -0.36
C PHE A 189 6.99 6.19 0.01
N PRO A 190 5.90 6.41 -0.75
CA PRO A 190 5.76 7.52 -1.70
C PRO A 190 5.70 8.87 -0.98
N GLY A 191 5.31 8.84 0.31
CA GLY A 191 5.26 9.98 1.21
C GLY A 191 4.44 11.14 0.64
N ILE A 192 4.67 12.35 1.13
CA ILE A 192 3.97 13.55 0.60
C ILE A 192 4.43 13.95 -0.80
N THR A 193 5.46 13.29 -1.33
CA THR A 193 6.03 13.58 -2.66
C THR A 193 5.34 12.82 -3.77
N GLU A 194 4.51 11.82 -3.46
CA GLU A 194 3.92 10.88 -4.43
C GLU A 194 5.00 10.28 -5.35
N ASN A 195 6.17 9.96 -4.77
CA ASN A 195 7.26 9.35 -5.53
C ASN A 195 7.08 7.83 -5.53
N HIS A 196 6.61 7.29 -6.64
CA HIS A 196 6.26 5.88 -6.74
C HIS A 196 7.39 4.99 -7.30
N ALA A 197 8.60 5.51 -7.50
CA ALA A 197 9.70 4.73 -8.07
C ALA A 197 11.10 5.19 -7.65
N LEU A 198 12.02 4.23 -7.61
CA LEU A 198 13.46 4.44 -7.51
C LEU A 198 14.15 3.52 -8.52
N THR A 199 14.60 4.09 -9.63
CA THR A 199 15.31 3.40 -10.71
C THR A 199 16.60 4.14 -11.04
N ASP A 200 17.37 3.64 -12.00
CA ASP A 200 18.60 4.30 -12.47
C ASP A 200 18.31 5.64 -13.18
N GLU A 201 17.07 5.84 -13.62
CA GLU A 201 16.64 6.99 -14.43
C GLU A 201 15.75 7.99 -13.67
N THR A 202 15.28 7.64 -12.47
CA THR A 202 14.41 8.53 -11.66
C THR A 202 15.21 9.64 -10.99
N VAL A 203 14.49 10.58 -10.36
CA VAL A 203 15.05 11.59 -9.46
C VAL A 203 14.36 11.48 -8.10
N PRO A 204 15.05 11.00 -7.03
CA PRO A 204 16.44 10.53 -7.01
C PRO A 204 16.66 9.27 -7.87
N ALA A 205 17.89 9.07 -8.32
CA ALA A 205 18.32 7.85 -9.00
C ALA A 205 18.83 6.81 -7.99
N SER A 206 18.80 5.53 -8.38
CA SER A 206 19.23 4.41 -7.54
C SER A 206 20.77 4.26 -7.51
N THR A 207 21.47 5.32 -7.10
CA THR A 207 22.93 5.38 -7.15
C THR A 207 23.62 4.58 -6.05
N VAL A 208 24.76 3.99 -6.40
CA VAL A 208 25.68 3.28 -5.49
C VAL A 208 27.11 3.76 -5.75
N TYR A 209 28.02 3.56 -4.80
CA TYR A 209 29.43 3.89 -4.95
C TYR A 209 30.18 2.89 -5.82
N ALA A 210 29.85 1.59 -5.73
CA ALA A 210 30.42 0.56 -6.58
C ALA A 210 29.47 0.23 -7.75
N GLY A 211 29.85 0.56 -8.99
CA GLY A 211 29.05 0.20 -10.17
C GLY A 211 28.03 1.24 -10.62
N GLU A 212 28.07 2.47 -10.07
CA GLU A 212 27.24 3.63 -10.45
C GLU A 212 25.77 3.53 -10.03
N PHE A 213 25.07 2.44 -10.37
CA PHE A 213 23.66 2.22 -10.05
C PHE A 213 23.38 0.84 -9.44
N MET A 214 22.26 0.72 -8.73
CA MET A 214 21.82 -0.52 -8.11
C MET A 214 21.33 -1.54 -9.14
N HIS A 215 20.82 -1.10 -10.30
CA HIS A 215 20.27 -1.95 -11.35
C HIS A 215 19.13 -2.88 -10.89
N LYS A 216 18.46 -2.52 -9.78
CA LYS A 216 17.35 -3.26 -9.18
C LYS A 216 16.19 -2.29 -8.92
N PRO A 217 15.39 -1.96 -9.95
CA PRO A 217 14.39 -0.90 -9.85
C PRO A 217 13.32 -1.25 -8.82
N LEU A 218 12.92 -0.24 -8.05
CA LEU A 218 11.75 -0.26 -7.17
C LEU A 218 10.67 0.56 -7.87
N MET A 219 9.51 -0.03 -8.12
CA MET A 219 8.45 0.60 -8.90
C MET A 219 7.10 0.37 -8.23
N ASP A 220 6.10 1.15 -8.64
CA ASP A 220 4.73 1.05 -8.14
C ASP A 220 4.67 1.09 -6.60
N ILE A 221 5.47 1.98 -6.00
CA ILE A 221 5.54 2.15 -4.55
C ILE A 221 4.27 2.88 -4.10
N GLN A 222 3.37 2.19 -3.42
CA GLN A 222 2.11 2.74 -2.93
C GLN A 222 1.99 2.56 -1.43
N GLU A 223 1.20 3.41 -0.77
CA GLU A 223 0.89 3.30 0.65
C GLU A 223 -0.63 3.20 0.83
N THR A 224 -1.09 2.16 1.52
CA THR A 224 -2.51 2.00 1.83
C THR A 224 -2.93 2.90 3.00
N GLU A 225 -4.24 3.12 3.17
CA GLU A 225 -4.77 3.89 4.31
C GLU A 225 -4.36 3.32 5.68
N ASP A 226 -4.11 2.00 5.76
CA ASP A 226 -3.63 1.31 6.97
C ASP A 226 -2.12 1.45 7.20
N GLY A 227 -1.42 2.21 6.35
CA GLY A 227 0.03 2.45 6.43
C GLY A 227 0.87 1.27 5.97
N ILE A 228 0.33 0.37 5.13
CA ILE A 228 1.09 -0.71 4.50
C ILE A 228 1.67 -0.18 3.19
N VAL A 229 2.99 -0.30 3.01
CA VAL A 229 3.62 0.05 1.72
C VAL A 229 3.67 -1.19 0.84
N THR A 230 3.24 -1.06 -0.42
CA THR A 230 3.38 -2.10 -1.45
C THR A 230 4.29 -1.62 -2.56
N LEU A 231 5.09 -2.50 -3.15
CA LEU A 231 5.94 -2.16 -4.30
C LEU A 231 6.31 -3.38 -5.13
N LYS A 232 6.67 -3.11 -6.39
CA LYS A 232 7.29 -4.04 -7.34
C LYS A 232 8.80 -3.91 -7.27
N VAL A 233 9.49 -5.01 -7.00
CA VAL A 233 10.95 -5.06 -6.96
C VAL A 233 11.43 -5.81 -8.18
N MET A 234 12.30 -5.18 -8.97
CA MET A 234 12.88 -5.74 -10.19
C MET A 234 11.84 -6.31 -11.18
N PRO A 235 10.73 -5.59 -11.49
CA PRO A 235 9.73 -6.14 -12.40
C PRO A 235 10.36 -6.50 -13.76
N LEU A 236 9.97 -7.64 -14.31
CA LEU A 236 10.48 -8.15 -15.59
C LEU A 236 9.94 -7.40 -16.81
N GLY A 237 8.94 -6.55 -16.60
CA GLY A 237 8.26 -5.75 -17.60
C GLY A 237 6.89 -5.32 -17.08
N THR A 238 6.02 -4.89 -18.00
CA THR A 238 4.62 -4.58 -17.72
C THR A 238 3.74 -5.61 -18.41
N LEU A 239 2.70 -6.08 -17.74
CA LEU A 239 1.71 -6.96 -18.35
C LEU A 239 0.88 -6.21 -19.39
N GLU A 240 0.48 -6.90 -20.45
CA GLU A 240 -0.53 -6.39 -21.38
C GLU A 240 -1.91 -6.42 -20.72
N ALA A 241 -2.77 -5.46 -21.09
CA ALA A 241 -4.17 -5.53 -20.68
C ALA A 241 -4.86 -6.74 -21.36
N PRO A 242 -5.83 -7.40 -20.72
CA PRO A 242 -6.62 -8.45 -21.38
C PRO A 242 -7.20 -7.95 -22.72
N ALA A 243 -6.88 -8.63 -23.82
CA ALA A 243 -7.13 -8.12 -25.17
C ALA A 243 -8.62 -8.14 -25.54
N ASP A 244 -9.31 -9.21 -25.19
CA ASP A 244 -10.74 -9.39 -25.42
C ASP A 244 -11.44 -9.68 -24.09
N THR A 245 -12.57 -9.01 -23.89
CA THR A 245 -13.47 -9.24 -22.77
C THR A 245 -14.89 -9.42 -23.31
N TRP A 246 -15.76 -10.14 -22.60
CA TRP A 246 -17.15 -10.32 -23.02
C TRP A 246 -18.04 -10.79 -21.87
N PHE A 247 -19.33 -10.88 -22.16
CA PHE A 247 -20.34 -11.41 -21.25
C PHE A 247 -20.92 -12.73 -21.75
N GLU A 248 -21.13 -13.65 -20.81
CA GLU A 248 -21.88 -14.88 -21.02
C GLU A 248 -23.01 -15.01 -20.00
N ASP A 249 -24.03 -15.78 -20.37
CA ASP A 249 -25.15 -16.13 -19.48
C ASP A 249 -25.78 -14.90 -18.79
N VAL A 250 -26.01 -13.83 -19.56
CA VAL A 250 -26.70 -12.62 -19.12
C VAL A 250 -28.15 -13.00 -18.77
N LYS A 251 -28.53 -12.77 -17.52
CA LYS A 251 -29.86 -13.05 -16.97
C LYS A 251 -30.30 -11.88 -16.08
N PRO A 252 -31.60 -11.74 -15.78
CA PRO A 252 -32.04 -10.82 -14.74
C PRO A 252 -31.29 -11.09 -13.43
N GLY A 253 -30.54 -10.11 -12.94
CA GLY A 253 -29.80 -10.22 -11.68
C GLY A 253 -28.40 -10.82 -11.75
N SER A 254 -27.93 -11.35 -12.89
CA SER A 254 -26.60 -11.97 -12.95
C SER A 254 -25.98 -11.99 -14.34
N THR A 255 -24.66 -11.92 -14.42
CA THR A 255 -23.89 -12.11 -15.66
C THR A 255 -22.53 -12.75 -15.37
N LEU A 256 -21.89 -13.33 -16.38
CA LEU A 256 -20.57 -13.95 -16.29
C LEU A 256 -19.67 -13.07 -17.13
N VAL A 257 -18.75 -12.40 -16.47
CA VAL A 257 -17.71 -11.63 -17.13
C VAL A 257 -16.61 -12.61 -17.48
N VAL A 258 -16.15 -12.60 -18.73
CA VAL A 258 -15.08 -13.48 -19.21
C VAL A 258 -14.05 -12.64 -19.96
N TRP A 259 -12.79 -13.03 -19.90
CA TRP A 259 -11.70 -12.39 -20.62
C TRP A 259 -10.68 -13.40 -21.11
N GLU A 260 -9.85 -13.01 -22.07
CA GLU A 260 -8.72 -13.84 -22.50
C GLU A 260 -7.59 -13.83 -21.45
N PRO A 261 -6.88 -14.97 -21.27
CA PRO A 261 -5.71 -15.02 -20.40
C PRO A 261 -4.58 -14.14 -20.95
N VAL A 262 -3.92 -13.40 -20.06
CA VAL A 262 -2.73 -12.61 -20.33
C VAL A 262 -1.47 -13.43 -20.00
N GLU A 263 -0.48 -13.39 -20.90
CA GLU A 263 0.81 -14.06 -20.67
C GLU A 263 1.51 -13.50 -19.43
N ASN A 264 2.06 -14.38 -18.58
CA ASN A 264 2.69 -14.05 -17.29
C ASN A 264 1.76 -13.48 -16.20
N ALA A 265 0.48 -13.27 -16.48
CA ALA A 265 -0.49 -12.91 -15.45
C ALA A 265 -0.79 -14.11 -14.53
N GLU A 266 -0.83 -13.85 -13.23
CA GLU A 266 -1.10 -14.86 -12.20
C GLU A 266 -2.52 -14.74 -11.66
N LEU A 267 -3.03 -13.51 -11.59
CA LEU A 267 -4.35 -13.17 -11.08
C LEU A 267 -4.92 -11.99 -11.91
N TYR A 268 -6.17 -11.64 -11.64
CA TYR A 268 -6.86 -10.50 -12.24
C TYR A 268 -7.65 -9.72 -11.20
N ASN A 269 -7.78 -8.41 -11.42
CA ASN A 269 -8.73 -7.57 -10.70
C ASN A 269 -9.89 -7.21 -11.64
N LEU A 270 -11.09 -7.09 -11.10
CA LEU A 270 -12.31 -6.75 -11.82
C LEU A 270 -12.97 -5.55 -11.14
N GLN A 271 -13.37 -4.57 -11.92
CA GLN A 271 -14.19 -3.45 -11.49
C GLN A 271 -15.45 -3.34 -12.34
N LEU A 272 -16.56 -2.94 -11.71
CA LEU A 272 -17.85 -2.71 -12.34
C LEU A 272 -18.36 -1.33 -11.95
N TRP A 273 -18.85 -0.59 -12.93
CA TRP A 273 -19.43 0.74 -12.75
C TRP A 273 -20.86 0.80 -13.28
N SER A 274 -21.64 1.69 -12.68
CA SER A 274 -22.98 2.05 -13.13
C SER A 274 -23.10 3.57 -13.07
N GLU A 275 -23.52 4.20 -14.17
CA GLU A 275 -23.68 5.66 -14.25
C GLU A 275 -22.42 6.47 -13.84
N GLY A 276 -21.23 5.87 -14.00
CA GLY A 276 -19.94 6.49 -13.64
C GLY A 276 -19.48 6.23 -12.21
N GLU A 277 -20.29 5.57 -11.38
CA GLU A 277 -19.94 5.21 -10.00
C GLU A 277 -19.45 3.76 -9.93
N LEU A 278 -18.39 3.50 -9.16
CA LEU A 278 -17.88 2.15 -8.90
C LEU A 278 -18.87 1.43 -7.98
N VAL A 279 -19.47 0.35 -8.48
CA VAL A 279 -20.50 -0.42 -7.75
C VAL A 279 -20.01 -1.78 -7.28
N PHE A 280 -18.95 -2.31 -7.90
CA PHE A 280 -18.35 -3.57 -7.50
C PHE A 280 -16.86 -3.59 -7.84
N HIS A 281 -16.08 -4.22 -6.97
CA HIS A 281 -14.66 -4.41 -7.14
C HIS A 281 -14.28 -5.77 -6.54
N GLN A 282 -13.46 -6.53 -7.26
CA GLN A 282 -12.92 -7.80 -6.80
C GLN A 282 -11.45 -7.89 -7.20
N ASP A 283 -10.59 -8.11 -6.22
CA ASP A 283 -9.17 -8.38 -6.43
C ASP A 283 -8.87 -9.89 -6.49
N SER A 284 -7.72 -10.23 -7.06
CA SER A 284 -7.09 -11.55 -6.93
C SER A 284 -7.92 -12.73 -7.48
N ILE A 285 -8.52 -12.55 -8.66
CA ILE A 285 -9.27 -13.59 -9.37
C ILE A 285 -8.28 -14.49 -10.11
N ALA A 286 -8.27 -15.80 -9.81
CA ALA A 286 -7.34 -16.75 -10.42
C ALA A 286 -7.85 -17.34 -11.76
N GLN A 287 -9.15 -17.21 -12.03
CA GLN A 287 -9.76 -17.64 -13.29
C GLN A 287 -9.82 -16.48 -14.27
N THR A 288 -10.09 -16.79 -15.54
CA THR A 288 -10.35 -15.78 -16.59
C THR A 288 -11.84 -15.47 -16.74
N SER A 289 -12.59 -15.64 -15.65
CA SER A 289 -14.03 -15.36 -15.62
C SER A 289 -14.50 -15.12 -14.19
N PHE A 290 -15.52 -14.27 -14.02
CA PHE A 290 -16.14 -14.00 -12.73
C PHE A 290 -17.65 -13.81 -12.85
N ARG A 291 -18.41 -14.46 -11.97
CA ARG A 291 -19.88 -14.37 -11.95
C ARG A 291 -20.30 -13.20 -11.07
N LEU A 292 -20.90 -12.20 -11.70
CA LEU A 292 -21.62 -11.12 -11.01
C LEU A 292 -23.05 -11.57 -10.71
N SER A 293 -23.52 -11.33 -9.50
CA SER A 293 -24.85 -11.68 -9.01
C SER A 293 -25.47 -10.48 -8.28
N ASP A 294 -26.77 -10.55 -8.00
CA ASP A 294 -27.54 -9.52 -7.30
C ASP A 294 -27.49 -8.13 -7.99
N LEU A 295 -27.35 -8.12 -9.32
CA LEU A 295 -27.31 -6.90 -10.10
C LEU A 295 -28.73 -6.33 -10.30
N PRO A 296 -28.97 -5.04 -10.01
CA PRO A 296 -30.17 -4.35 -10.47
C PRO A 296 -30.47 -4.60 -11.96
N THR A 297 -31.69 -5.03 -12.26
CA THR A 297 -32.16 -5.25 -13.63
C THR A 297 -32.40 -3.92 -14.34
N ASP A 298 -32.30 -3.92 -15.66
CA ASP A 298 -32.53 -2.73 -16.51
C ASP A 298 -31.52 -1.58 -16.31
N VAL A 299 -30.38 -1.88 -15.69
CA VAL A 299 -29.25 -0.96 -15.50
C VAL A 299 -28.14 -1.28 -16.50
N ASN A 300 -27.50 -0.23 -17.02
CA ASN A 300 -26.30 -0.36 -17.83
C ASN A 300 -25.07 -0.38 -16.93
N TYR A 301 -24.26 -1.42 -17.09
CA TYR A 301 -23.00 -1.55 -16.40
C TYR A 301 -21.85 -1.48 -17.39
N THR A 302 -20.76 -0.87 -16.96
CA THR A 302 -19.44 -1.02 -17.59
C THR A 302 -18.52 -1.81 -16.68
N PHE A 303 -17.61 -2.60 -17.25
CA PHE A 303 -16.57 -3.28 -16.46
C PHE A 303 -15.20 -3.08 -17.08
N ALA A 304 -14.17 -3.35 -16.27
CA ALA A 304 -12.79 -3.40 -16.70
C ALA A 304 -12.05 -4.47 -15.91
N VAL A 305 -11.09 -5.10 -16.55
CA VAL A 305 -10.23 -6.12 -15.96
C VAL A 305 -8.79 -5.63 -16.00
N GLN A 306 -8.01 -5.96 -14.97
CA GLN A 306 -6.59 -5.70 -14.90
C GLN A 306 -5.85 -7.01 -14.64
N ALA A 307 -4.80 -7.28 -15.41
CA ALA A 307 -3.92 -8.41 -15.17
C ALA A 307 -2.86 -8.06 -14.13
N ILE A 308 -2.61 -8.98 -13.20
CA ILE A 308 -1.66 -8.80 -12.10
C ILE A 308 -0.73 -10.02 -11.96
N SER A 309 0.51 -9.77 -11.57
CA SER A 309 1.56 -10.77 -11.36
C SER A 309 2.53 -10.28 -10.31
N ASP A 310 3.08 -11.16 -9.48
CA ASP A 310 4.09 -10.73 -8.51
C ASP A 310 5.38 -10.23 -9.17
N SER A 311 5.73 -10.76 -10.35
CA SER A 311 7.03 -10.51 -11.03
C SER A 311 6.99 -9.41 -12.11
N TYR A 312 5.82 -8.88 -12.43
CA TYR A 312 5.62 -7.84 -13.45
C TYR A 312 4.87 -6.64 -12.88
N LEU A 313 5.02 -5.48 -13.51
CA LEU A 313 4.09 -4.38 -13.31
C LEU A 313 2.70 -4.81 -13.79
N ASN A 314 1.68 -4.39 -13.05
CA ASN A 314 0.28 -4.67 -13.41
C ASN A 314 -0.03 -4.05 -14.77
N SER A 315 -0.96 -4.66 -15.51
CA SER A 315 -1.41 -4.09 -16.77
C SER A 315 -2.18 -2.78 -16.55
N GLU A 316 -2.41 -2.03 -17.62
CA GLU A 316 -3.52 -1.08 -17.62
C GLU A 316 -4.86 -1.82 -17.47
N TRP A 317 -5.89 -1.10 -17.03
CA TRP A 317 -7.26 -1.62 -17.09
C TRP A 317 -7.72 -1.74 -18.54
N THR A 318 -8.50 -2.76 -18.86
CA THR A 318 -9.12 -2.88 -20.19
C THR A 318 -10.00 -1.67 -20.53
N GLU A 319 -10.19 -1.40 -21.83
CA GLU A 319 -11.25 -0.48 -22.25
C GLU A 319 -12.61 -0.98 -21.75
N SER A 320 -13.45 -0.06 -21.30
CA SER A 320 -14.69 -0.43 -20.62
C SER A 320 -15.73 -1.01 -21.58
N GLU A 321 -16.15 -2.24 -21.36
CA GLU A 321 -17.26 -2.85 -22.10
C GLU A 321 -18.59 -2.69 -21.38
N SER A 322 -19.66 -2.44 -22.14
CA SER A 322 -21.00 -2.20 -21.60
C SER A 322 -21.94 -3.38 -21.81
N PHE A 323 -22.73 -3.71 -20.80
CA PHE A 323 -23.94 -4.51 -20.99
C PHE A 323 -25.12 -3.89 -20.23
N ARG A 324 -26.33 -4.23 -20.69
CA ARG A 324 -27.55 -3.94 -19.95
C ARG A 324 -28.01 -5.22 -19.29
N ALA A 325 -28.21 -5.19 -17.97
CA ALA A 325 -28.83 -6.31 -17.28
C ALA A 325 -30.25 -6.50 -17.82
N ASP A 326 -30.58 -7.72 -18.23
CA ASP A 326 -31.88 -8.01 -18.81
C ASP A 326 -32.99 -7.54 -17.85
N PRO A 327 -34.02 -6.84 -18.35
CA PRO A 327 -35.16 -6.52 -17.53
C PRO A 327 -35.77 -7.82 -17.01
N ASP A 328 -36.20 -7.82 -15.74
CA ASP A 328 -37.04 -8.90 -15.19
C ASP A 328 -38.13 -9.21 -16.22
N VAL A 329 -38.14 -10.44 -16.77
CA VAL A 329 -39.12 -10.82 -17.78
C VAL A 329 -40.50 -10.79 -17.12
N ILE A 330 -41.25 -9.71 -17.35
CA ILE A 330 -42.68 -9.66 -17.09
C ILE A 330 -43.31 -10.58 -18.14
N SER A 331 -43.48 -11.84 -17.77
CA SER A 331 -44.12 -12.81 -18.65
C SER A 331 -45.64 -12.58 -18.62
N GLU A 332 -46.28 -12.53 -19.79
CA GLU A 332 -47.73 -12.76 -19.87
C GLU A 332 -48.04 -14.17 -19.33
N ILE A 333 -49.14 -14.30 -18.59
CA ILE A 333 -49.60 -15.62 -18.16
C ILE A 333 -50.14 -16.34 -19.39
N THR A 334 -49.46 -17.41 -19.79
CA THR A 334 -50.02 -18.42 -20.70
C THR A 334 -51.32 -18.97 -20.13
N GLU A 335 -52.41 -18.92 -20.90
CA GLU A 335 -53.71 -19.50 -20.56
C GLU A 335 -53.55 -20.93 -20.02
N SER A 336 -53.61 -21.07 -18.70
CA SER A 336 -53.49 -22.36 -18.03
C SER A 336 -54.46 -22.40 -16.86
N MET A 337 -55.21 -23.51 -16.73
CA MET A 337 -56.11 -23.76 -15.60
C MET A 337 -55.35 -24.26 -14.35
N GLU A 338 -54.09 -23.87 -14.18
CA GLU A 338 -53.31 -24.21 -12.97
C GLU A 338 -53.70 -23.28 -11.83
N LEU A 339 -53.92 -23.84 -10.63
CA LEU A 339 -54.17 -23.06 -9.42
C LEU A 339 -52.86 -22.40 -8.96
N VAL A 340 -52.90 -21.10 -8.70
CA VAL A 340 -51.73 -20.29 -8.33
C VAL A 340 -52.02 -19.39 -7.15
N ARG A 341 -50.98 -19.04 -6.40
CA ARG A 341 -51.01 -18.02 -5.35
C ARG A 341 -50.37 -16.74 -5.84
N ILE A 342 -51.06 -15.61 -5.62
CA ILE A 342 -50.63 -14.29 -6.04
C ILE A 342 -50.17 -13.50 -4.84
N TYR A 343 -48.97 -12.94 -4.91
CA TYR A 343 -48.37 -12.13 -3.85
C TYR A 343 -48.06 -10.74 -4.36
N GLU A 344 -48.21 -9.73 -3.49
CA GLU A 344 -47.57 -8.44 -3.68
C GLU A 344 -46.05 -8.56 -3.58
N MET A 345 -45.31 -7.59 -4.14
CA MET A 345 -43.85 -7.56 -4.07
C MET A 345 -43.29 -7.53 -2.63
N ASN A 346 -44.10 -7.12 -1.64
CA ASN A 346 -43.76 -7.16 -0.21
C ASN A 346 -43.93 -8.56 0.43
N GLY A 347 -44.30 -9.58 -0.34
CA GLY A 347 -44.51 -10.95 0.13
C GLY A 347 -45.91 -11.22 0.74
N ARG A 348 -46.82 -10.24 0.72
CA ARG A 348 -48.19 -10.41 1.21
C ARG A 348 -49.01 -11.21 0.19
N LEU A 349 -49.64 -12.31 0.66
CA LEU A 349 -50.60 -13.05 -0.16
C LEU A 349 -51.82 -12.17 -0.47
N VAL A 350 -52.15 -12.05 -1.74
CA VAL A 350 -53.28 -11.29 -2.25
C VAL A 350 -54.49 -12.21 -2.44
N CYS A 351 -54.31 -13.28 -3.20
CA CYS A 351 -55.35 -14.25 -3.50
C CYS A 351 -54.78 -15.58 -4.01
N GLU A 352 -55.66 -16.56 -4.14
CA GLU A 352 -55.41 -17.85 -4.79
C GLU A 352 -56.49 -18.00 -5.87
N CYS A 353 -56.08 -18.24 -7.12
CA CYS A 353 -56.97 -18.28 -8.28
C CYS A 353 -56.39 -19.18 -9.38
N PHE A 354 -57.16 -19.46 -10.42
CA PHE A 354 -56.60 -20.08 -11.62
C PHE A 354 -55.82 -19.04 -12.44
N ALA A 355 -54.69 -19.45 -13.01
CA ALA A 355 -53.77 -18.51 -13.67
C ALA A 355 -54.44 -17.77 -14.86
N ASP A 356 -55.37 -18.41 -15.58
CA ASP A 356 -56.17 -17.82 -16.66
C ASP A 356 -57.26 -16.84 -16.17
N GLU A 357 -57.59 -16.84 -14.88
CA GLU A 357 -58.56 -15.92 -14.29
C GLU A 357 -57.94 -14.66 -13.68
N LEU A 358 -56.60 -14.57 -13.63
CA LEU A 358 -55.90 -13.48 -12.94
C LEU A 358 -56.33 -12.08 -13.42
N TYR A 359 -56.47 -11.89 -14.73
CA TYR A 359 -56.87 -10.61 -15.33
C TYR A 359 -58.34 -10.25 -15.11
N ARG A 360 -59.16 -11.18 -14.58
CA ARG A 360 -60.55 -10.91 -14.20
C ARG A 360 -60.69 -10.45 -12.75
N LEU A 361 -59.61 -10.50 -11.98
CA LEU A 361 -59.59 -9.99 -10.62
C LEU A 361 -59.44 -8.46 -10.64
N SER A 362 -60.22 -7.77 -9.83
CA SER A 362 -60.12 -6.30 -9.65
C SER A 362 -58.91 -5.92 -8.79
N LEU A 363 -57.72 -6.34 -9.20
CA LEU A 363 -56.47 -5.98 -8.54
C LEU A 363 -56.01 -4.58 -8.99
N GLN A 364 -55.26 -3.91 -8.11
CA GLN A 364 -54.67 -2.62 -8.47
C GLN A 364 -53.58 -2.86 -9.52
N ARG A 365 -53.44 -1.93 -10.47
CA ARG A 365 -52.42 -2.06 -11.50
C ARG A 365 -51.03 -2.08 -10.86
N GLY A 366 -50.23 -3.11 -11.13
CA GLY A 366 -48.95 -3.31 -10.44
C GLY A 366 -48.25 -4.62 -10.76
N ILE A 367 -47.04 -4.80 -10.21
CA ILE A 367 -46.27 -6.03 -10.35
C ILE A 367 -46.64 -6.99 -9.21
N TYR A 368 -46.94 -8.23 -9.59
CA TYR A 368 -47.29 -9.32 -8.67
C TYR A 368 -46.41 -10.54 -8.89
N ILE A 369 -46.23 -11.35 -7.85
CA ILE A 369 -45.55 -12.64 -7.91
C ILE A 369 -46.61 -13.74 -7.97
N VAL A 370 -46.60 -14.53 -9.03
CA VAL A 370 -47.41 -15.74 -9.20
C VAL A 370 -46.57 -16.93 -8.75
N ARG A 371 -47.09 -17.73 -7.82
CA ARG A 371 -46.45 -18.95 -7.33
C ARG A 371 -47.32 -20.16 -7.63
N TYR A 372 -46.74 -21.12 -8.35
CA TYR A 372 -47.35 -22.41 -8.66
C TYR A 372 -47.07 -23.41 -7.52
N TYR A 373 -47.94 -24.40 -7.35
CA TYR A 373 -47.78 -25.42 -6.30
C TYR A 373 -46.61 -26.37 -6.53
N ASP A 374 -46.13 -26.48 -7.76
CA ASP A 374 -44.91 -27.23 -8.10
C ASP A 374 -43.62 -26.46 -7.79
N GLY A 375 -43.72 -25.24 -7.26
CA GLY A 375 -42.59 -24.41 -6.86
C GLY A 375 -42.14 -23.39 -7.90
N ARG A 376 -42.69 -23.39 -9.13
CA ARG A 376 -42.41 -22.34 -10.12
C ARG A 376 -42.92 -20.98 -9.63
N THR A 377 -42.20 -19.90 -9.96
CA THR A 377 -42.63 -18.53 -9.69
C THR A 377 -42.46 -17.65 -10.94
N LYS A 378 -43.34 -16.67 -11.12
CA LYS A 378 -43.30 -15.68 -12.20
C LYS A 378 -43.64 -14.28 -11.68
N LYS A 379 -43.00 -13.24 -12.22
CA LYS A 379 -43.43 -11.85 -12.03
C LYS A 379 -44.35 -11.47 -13.18
N VAL A 380 -45.51 -10.90 -12.87
CA VAL A 380 -46.52 -10.51 -13.86
C VAL A 380 -46.99 -9.09 -13.57
N MET A 381 -47.37 -8.35 -14.61
CA MET A 381 -48.03 -7.06 -14.49
C MET A 381 -49.54 -7.28 -14.67
N ILE A 382 -50.32 -6.82 -13.70
CA ILE A 382 -51.79 -6.80 -13.74
C ILE A 382 -52.25 -5.36 -13.97
#